data_AF-A0A536PRG0-F1
#
_entry.id   AF-A0A536PRG0-F1
#
_cell.length_a   1.000
_cell.length_b   1.000
_cell.length_c   1.000
_cell.angle_alpha   90.00
_cell.angle_beta   90.00
_cell.angle_gamma   90.00
#
_symmetry.space_group_name_H-M   'P 1'
#
loop_
_entity.id
_entity.type
_entity.pdbx_description
1 polymer ?
#
loop_
_entity_poly.entity_id
_entity_poly.type
_entity_poly.pdbx_seq_one_letter_code
_entity_poly.pdbx_strand_id
1 'polypeptide(L)'
;MATEPLPDRRARGSAAAAVAWKDQVVRPRESEVADSAWPRLATPRLRVDSGSGQVTLRWDPVQGAAGYLVYRGSSPDRPFQVVDHGGGDLVRAVPGPSYADTTGRPGEPAWYAVAAVAAVDAPPGQMSRAAGGIPRASPTDDPVRVEVDASHVLGALPRPWRMVGSEHLSQLLYPKDDRGIDVGREFQDAFRLARRELGVTYVRAHAILHDELSVYRELDGQSAYDFSKIDAVYDALLGLGIRPVVELSFMPHDLARDPNQTVFHYQAIIAPPRDWERWRGLITAFATHLVDRYGLDEVSSWAFEVWNEANLGGFWSGSLSDYLRLYDETAAAVKSVSPKLRVGGPSSASGAWIGDLAAHAVKTGVPVDFLSTHIYGMLPVDVGATARDLGLRGVPVWWTEWGVNPRHFSAVNDAVFGAPFILHGMLSAMGRDQYLAYWVLSDHFEELGPPPRLFHGGFGLLTVGNLRKPRYWALRMLEMLGPERLALELEGDGGGSLLNALATRDGNGGLCVLVWNGTLDQSKVAGDRLLDRQVELRLRNLRTARYGVEHYRVDEAHSHVRRTWEAIGSPDWPDQAGWATLRSKDRLEELDPPREVASEAGQLALRFELPNPGVSLLRFSRRTPV
;
A
#
# COMPACT_ATOMS: atom_id res chain seq x y z
N MET A 1 -13.71 -51.91 17.59
CA MET A 1 -15.05 -51.31 17.81
C MET A 1 -14.89 -49.82 17.69
N ALA A 2 -15.73 -49.21 16.85
CA ALA A 2 -15.53 -47.92 16.22
C ALA A 2 -15.44 -46.75 17.20
N THR A 3 -14.49 -45.86 16.93
CA THR A 3 -14.38 -44.49 17.46
C THR A 3 -15.30 -43.59 16.64
N GLU A 4 -16.22 -42.88 17.31
CA GLU A 4 -17.09 -41.88 16.71
C GLU A 4 -16.28 -40.66 16.20
N PRO A 5 -16.59 -40.12 15.01
CA PRO A 5 -15.98 -38.89 14.52
C PRO A 5 -16.67 -37.64 15.11
N LEU A 6 -15.84 -36.62 15.40
CA LEU A 6 -16.27 -35.27 15.77
C LEU A 6 -17.20 -34.67 14.70
N PRO A 7 -18.25 -33.93 15.09
CA PRO A 7 -19.25 -33.43 14.15
C PRO A 7 -18.73 -32.25 13.30
N ASP A 8 -18.91 -32.41 11.99
CA ASP A 8 -18.75 -31.39 10.95
C ASP A 8 -19.65 -30.17 11.24
N ARG A 9 -19.05 -29.03 11.57
CA ARG A 9 -19.73 -27.75 11.79
C ARG A 9 -19.66 -26.84 10.55
N ARG A 10 -19.81 -27.39 9.35
CA ARG A 10 -20.09 -26.58 8.15
C ARG A 10 -21.57 -26.20 8.11
N ALA A 11 -21.81 -24.92 7.86
CA ALA A 11 -23.09 -24.26 7.57
C ALA A 11 -24.05 -24.05 8.77
N ARG A 12 -23.95 -22.87 9.39
CA ARG A 12 -25.09 -21.99 9.73
C ARG A 12 -24.61 -20.66 10.33
N GLY A 13 -24.31 -19.69 9.46
CA GLY A 13 -24.27 -18.27 9.80
C GLY A 13 -25.21 -17.54 8.85
N SER A 14 -26.30 -16.98 9.35
CA SER A 14 -27.31 -16.29 8.53
C SER A 14 -26.73 -15.00 7.95
N ALA A 15 -27.23 -14.57 6.79
CA ALA A 15 -26.83 -13.31 6.15
C ALA A 15 -26.95 -12.08 7.07
N ALA A 16 -27.80 -12.14 8.11
CA ALA A 16 -27.92 -11.09 9.13
C ALA A 16 -26.70 -11.00 10.06
N ALA A 17 -26.04 -12.12 10.38
CA ALA A 17 -24.79 -12.13 11.15
C ALA A 17 -23.62 -11.60 10.31
N ALA A 18 -23.58 -11.89 9.01
CA ALA A 18 -22.60 -11.31 8.08
C ALA A 18 -22.79 -9.80 7.87
N VAL A 19 -24.01 -9.28 8.01
CA VAL A 19 -24.32 -7.84 7.92
C VAL A 19 -23.98 -7.12 9.24
N ALA A 20 -24.35 -7.68 10.40
CA ALA A 20 -23.99 -7.11 11.71
C ALA A 20 -22.47 -7.13 11.96
N TRP A 21 -21.76 -8.16 11.46
CA TRP A 21 -20.30 -8.24 11.49
C TRP A 21 -19.65 -7.18 10.59
N LYS A 22 -20.17 -6.94 9.38
CA LYS A 22 -19.69 -5.86 8.49
C LYS A 22 -19.83 -4.46 9.12
N ASP A 23 -20.88 -4.21 9.90
CA ASP A 23 -21.11 -2.91 10.53
C ASP A 23 -20.21 -2.64 11.75
N GLN A 24 -19.72 -3.69 12.43
CA GLN A 24 -18.80 -3.58 13.59
C GLN A 24 -17.31 -3.63 13.19
N VAL A 25 -16.98 -4.31 12.08
CA VAL A 25 -15.60 -4.40 11.57
C VAL A 25 -15.14 -3.08 10.93
N VAL A 26 -16.04 -2.28 10.36
CA VAL A 26 -15.69 -1.14 9.49
C VAL A 26 -15.97 0.23 10.11
N ARG A 27 -16.35 0.33 11.39
CA ARG A 27 -16.49 1.63 12.07
C ARG A 27 -15.32 1.84 13.05
N PRO A 28 -14.33 2.68 12.69
CA PRO A 28 -13.31 3.15 13.59
C PRO A 28 -13.96 3.78 14.81
N ARG A 29 -13.42 3.46 15.96
CA ARG A 29 -13.70 4.21 17.19
C ARG A 29 -13.13 5.61 17.02
N GLU A 30 -13.87 6.60 17.52
CA GLU A 30 -13.49 8.01 17.43
C GLU A 30 -12.18 8.26 18.21
N SER A 31 -11.44 9.30 17.79
CA SER A 31 -10.28 9.80 18.53
C SER A 31 -10.73 10.45 19.84
N GLU A 32 -9.90 10.37 20.88
CA GLU A 32 -10.12 11.08 22.14
C GLU A 32 -9.35 12.41 22.20
N VAL A 33 -8.63 12.77 21.13
CA VAL A 33 -7.98 14.08 20.98
C VAL A 33 -9.04 15.18 20.88
N ALA A 34 -9.00 16.16 21.78
CA ALA A 34 -9.96 17.26 21.79
C ALA A 34 -9.84 18.15 20.53
N ASP A 35 -10.97 18.60 19.98
CA ASP A 35 -11.02 19.45 18.78
C ASP A 35 -10.15 20.73 18.88
N SER A 36 -9.97 21.25 20.10
CA SER A 36 -9.15 22.43 20.36
C SER A 36 -7.64 22.18 20.25
N ALA A 37 -7.21 20.91 20.22
CA ALA A 37 -5.80 20.53 20.07
C ALA A 37 -5.32 20.63 18.62
N TRP A 38 -6.23 20.70 17.64
CA TRP A 38 -5.87 20.76 16.23
C TRP A 38 -5.39 22.16 15.81
N PRO A 39 -4.33 22.25 14.99
CA PRO A 39 -3.87 23.53 14.46
C PRO A 39 -4.93 24.16 13.54
N ARG A 40 -5.05 25.49 13.60
CA ARG A 40 -5.87 26.23 12.62
C ARG A 40 -5.13 26.29 11.28
N LEU A 41 -5.68 25.59 10.29
CA LEU A 41 -5.12 25.56 8.94
C LEU A 41 -5.61 26.74 8.09
N ALA A 42 -4.73 27.24 7.22
CA ALA A 42 -5.07 28.29 6.27
C ALA A 42 -6.02 27.75 5.18
N THR A 43 -6.88 28.64 4.66
CA THR A 43 -7.83 28.31 3.60
C THR A 43 -7.10 28.12 2.25
N PRO A 44 -7.24 26.96 1.57
CA PRO A 44 -6.64 26.74 0.26
C PRO A 44 -7.14 27.72 -0.80
N ARG A 45 -6.29 28.06 -1.77
CA ARG A 45 -6.66 28.88 -2.94
C ARG A 45 -6.84 28.00 -4.17
N LEU A 46 -8.09 27.65 -4.47
CA LEU A 46 -8.45 26.72 -5.55
C LEU A 46 -8.42 27.36 -6.95
N ARG A 47 -7.84 26.63 -7.90
CA ARG A 47 -7.87 26.84 -9.36
C ARG A 47 -8.44 25.57 -10.02
N VAL A 48 -9.26 25.74 -11.04
CA VAL A 48 -10.02 24.65 -11.69
C VAL A 48 -9.84 24.73 -13.19
N ASP A 49 -9.41 23.64 -13.80
CA ASP A 49 -9.18 23.50 -15.24
C ASP A 49 -10.08 22.38 -15.80
N SER A 50 -10.84 22.68 -16.85
CA SER A 50 -11.71 21.73 -17.52
C SER A 50 -10.93 20.88 -18.52
N GLY A 51 -10.94 19.56 -18.35
CA GLY A 51 -10.20 18.60 -19.18
C GLY A 51 -11.12 17.59 -19.88
N SER A 52 -10.56 16.75 -20.74
CA SER A 52 -11.25 15.64 -21.40
C SER A 52 -11.63 14.60 -20.37
N GLY A 53 -12.94 14.38 -20.18
CA GLY A 53 -13.50 13.44 -19.21
C GLY A 53 -13.25 13.76 -17.74
N GLN A 54 -12.63 14.91 -17.42
CA GLN A 54 -12.14 15.20 -16.07
C GLN A 54 -12.08 16.70 -15.77
N VAL A 55 -12.01 17.04 -14.49
CA VAL A 55 -11.73 18.40 -14.01
C VAL A 55 -10.49 18.37 -13.12
N THR A 56 -9.45 19.14 -13.49
CA THR A 56 -8.23 19.22 -12.70
C THR A 56 -8.33 20.38 -11.71
N LEU A 57 -8.10 20.07 -10.45
CA LEU A 57 -8.11 20.98 -9.32
C LEU A 57 -6.67 21.19 -8.85
N ARG A 58 -6.28 22.45 -8.66
CA ARG A 58 -4.97 22.83 -8.12
C ARG A 58 -5.12 23.88 -7.05
N TRP A 59 -4.34 23.80 -5.99
CA TRP A 59 -4.30 24.81 -4.94
C TRP A 59 -2.90 25.03 -4.41
N ASP A 60 -2.72 26.07 -3.60
CA ASP A 60 -1.44 26.31 -2.95
C ASP A 60 -1.32 25.39 -1.71
N PRO A 61 -0.16 24.73 -1.49
CA PRO A 61 0.05 23.90 -0.30
C PRO A 61 -0.19 24.68 1.00
N VAL A 62 -0.89 24.06 1.94
CA VAL A 62 -1.15 24.58 3.29
C VAL A 62 -0.18 23.94 4.28
N GLN A 63 0.59 24.76 4.99
CA GLN A 63 1.51 24.29 6.03
C GLN A 63 0.74 23.62 7.18
N GLY A 64 1.22 22.46 7.63
CA GLY A 64 0.59 21.67 8.70
C GLY A 64 -0.58 20.79 8.25
N ALA A 65 -0.97 20.85 6.97
CA ALA A 65 -2.00 19.96 6.44
C ALA A 65 -1.45 18.54 6.26
N ALA A 66 -2.11 17.54 6.85
CA ALA A 66 -1.88 16.13 6.53
C ALA A 66 -2.39 15.80 5.11
N GLY A 67 -3.51 16.41 4.71
CA GLY A 67 -4.12 16.21 3.39
C GLY A 67 -5.24 17.22 3.13
N TYR A 68 -6.06 16.95 2.11
CA TYR A 68 -7.13 17.84 1.67
C TYR A 68 -8.40 17.07 1.32
N LEU A 69 -9.55 17.56 1.78
CA LEU A 69 -10.84 17.08 1.32
C LEU A 69 -11.26 17.88 0.09
N VAL A 70 -11.57 17.16 -1.00
CA VAL A 70 -12.12 17.73 -2.22
C VAL A 70 -13.62 17.59 -2.19
N TYR A 71 -14.32 18.70 -2.34
CA TYR A 71 -15.76 18.75 -2.37
C TYR A 71 -16.28 19.08 -3.76
N ARG A 72 -17.44 18.51 -4.11
CA ARG A 72 -18.19 18.82 -5.33
C ARG A 72 -19.65 19.13 -5.05
N GLY A 73 -20.20 20.11 -5.76
CA GLY A 73 -21.62 20.47 -5.75
C GLY A 73 -22.15 20.73 -7.17
N SER A 74 -23.48 20.71 -7.31
CA SER A 74 -24.18 20.99 -8.58
C SER A 74 -24.44 22.48 -8.83
N SER A 75 -24.07 23.35 -7.88
CA SER A 75 -24.15 24.81 -8.02
C SER A 75 -23.19 25.45 -7.02
N PRO A 76 -22.86 26.75 -7.14
CA PRO A 76 -21.98 27.42 -6.19
C PRO A 76 -22.60 27.57 -4.78
N ASP A 77 -23.94 27.52 -4.67
CA ASP A 77 -24.69 27.87 -3.45
C ASP A 77 -25.43 26.67 -2.79
N ARG A 78 -25.21 25.44 -3.28
CA ARG A 78 -25.94 24.21 -2.88
C ARG A 78 -25.00 23.18 -2.27
N PRO A 79 -25.48 22.21 -1.45
CA PRO A 79 -24.61 21.49 -0.53
C PRO A 79 -23.51 20.75 -1.28
N PHE A 80 -22.29 20.97 -0.81
CA PHE A 80 -21.08 20.31 -1.26
C PHE A 80 -20.95 18.94 -0.59
N GLN A 81 -20.51 17.95 -1.34
CA GLN A 81 -20.21 16.62 -0.83
C GLN A 81 -18.75 16.29 -1.11
N VAL A 82 -18.10 15.58 -0.20
CA VAL A 82 -16.75 15.06 -0.42
C VAL A 82 -16.79 14.11 -1.62
N VAL A 83 -15.89 14.32 -2.58
CA VAL A 83 -15.76 13.45 -3.75
C VAL A 83 -15.45 12.04 -3.30
N ASP A 84 -16.26 11.09 -3.78
CA ASP A 84 -16.08 9.67 -3.56
C ASP A 84 -15.70 9.01 -4.88
N HIS A 85 -14.49 8.48 -4.94
CA HIS A 85 -13.96 7.80 -6.10
C HIS A 85 -14.12 6.26 -5.98
N GLY A 86 -14.93 5.78 -5.03
CA GLY A 86 -15.25 4.36 -4.86
C GLY A 86 -14.14 3.53 -4.21
N GLY A 87 -13.23 4.17 -3.48
CA GLY A 87 -12.09 3.54 -2.81
C GLY A 87 -12.44 2.46 -1.78
N GLY A 88 -13.63 2.55 -1.19
CA GLY A 88 -14.12 1.61 -0.19
C GLY A 88 -13.58 1.82 1.22
N ASP A 89 -12.63 2.74 1.42
CA ASP A 89 -12.13 3.19 2.72
C ASP A 89 -12.93 4.42 3.20
N LEU A 90 -12.80 4.72 4.49
CA LEU A 90 -13.48 5.79 5.22
C LEU A 90 -12.79 7.14 5.02
N VAL A 91 -11.48 7.12 4.78
CA VAL A 91 -10.67 8.32 4.52
C VAL A 91 -10.80 8.73 3.06
N ARG A 92 -11.06 10.01 2.82
CA ARG A 92 -11.21 10.57 1.46
C ARG A 92 -10.27 11.74 1.17
N ALA A 93 -9.34 12.02 2.07
CA ALA A 93 -8.38 13.11 1.92
C ALA A 93 -7.29 12.76 0.90
N VAL A 94 -6.98 13.70 0.01
CA VAL A 94 -5.88 13.58 -0.96
C VAL A 94 -4.60 14.20 -0.40
N PRO A 95 -3.40 13.67 -0.74
CA PRO A 95 -2.16 13.99 -0.02
C PRO A 95 -1.44 15.26 -0.51
N GLY A 96 -1.88 15.85 -1.61
CA GLY A 96 -1.13 16.90 -2.31
C GLY A 96 -2.04 17.96 -2.92
N PRO A 97 -1.43 19.05 -3.44
CA PRO A 97 -2.14 20.25 -3.90
C PRO A 97 -2.79 20.13 -5.28
N SER A 98 -2.96 18.91 -5.80
CA SER A 98 -3.39 18.62 -7.16
C SER A 98 -4.25 17.37 -7.17
N TYR A 99 -5.40 17.43 -7.85
CA TYR A 99 -6.33 16.32 -7.97
C TYR A 99 -7.08 16.38 -9.31
N ALA A 100 -7.35 15.25 -9.94
CA ALA A 100 -8.21 15.17 -11.11
C ALA A 100 -9.51 14.46 -10.73
N ASP A 101 -10.63 15.20 -10.67
CA ASP A 101 -11.94 14.60 -10.52
C ASP A 101 -12.38 14.03 -11.87
N THR A 102 -12.54 12.72 -11.93
CA THR A 102 -13.10 12.01 -13.10
C THR A 102 -14.48 11.44 -12.81
N THR A 103 -15.00 11.59 -11.58
CA THR A 103 -16.29 11.03 -11.17
C THR A 103 -17.49 11.85 -11.70
N GLY A 104 -17.22 13.03 -12.26
CA GLY A 104 -18.22 13.91 -12.86
C GLY A 104 -18.74 13.38 -14.19
N ARG A 105 -19.93 13.82 -14.59
CA ARG A 105 -20.53 13.45 -15.87
C ARG A 105 -20.03 14.37 -16.99
N PRO A 106 -19.42 13.84 -18.07
CA PRO A 106 -18.96 14.66 -19.18
C PRO A 106 -20.06 15.55 -19.76
N GLY A 107 -19.78 16.83 -19.94
CA GLY A 107 -20.70 17.86 -20.43
C GLY A 107 -21.55 18.54 -19.35
N GLU A 108 -21.57 18.04 -18.11
CA GLU A 108 -22.32 18.64 -17.01
C GLU A 108 -21.40 19.52 -16.14
N PRO A 109 -21.75 20.79 -15.88
CA PRO A 109 -20.94 21.65 -15.02
C PRO A 109 -20.99 21.19 -13.56
N ALA A 110 -19.85 21.33 -12.87
CA ALA A 110 -19.69 21.04 -11.45
C ALA A 110 -18.93 22.18 -10.76
N TRP A 111 -19.23 22.38 -9.47
CA TRP A 111 -18.53 23.35 -8.63
C TRP A 111 -17.71 22.60 -7.59
N TYR A 112 -16.51 23.10 -7.33
CA TYR A 112 -15.54 22.48 -6.44
C TYR A 112 -15.12 23.43 -5.33
N ALA A 113 -14.87 22.87 -4.16
CA ALA A 113 -14.22 23.54 -3.03
C ALA A 113 -13.23 22.57 -2.38
N VAL A 114 -12.20 23.09 -1.73
CA VAL A 114 -11.18 22.28 -1.06
C VAL A 114 -10.98 22.78 0.36
N ALA A 115 -10.86 21.85 1.32
CA ALA A 115 -10.49 22.15 2.70
C ALA A 115 -9.23 21.37 3.08
N ALA A 116 -8.31 22.00 3.81
CA ALA A 116 -7.18 21.31 4.41
C ALA A 116 -7.61 20.57 5.69
N VAL A 117 -6.99 19.42 5.97
CA VAL A 117 -7.20 18.64 7.20
C VAL A 117 -5.86 18.45 7.92
N ALA A 118 -5.88 18.61 9.25
CA ALA A 118 -4.66 18.49 10.08
C ALA A 118 -4.30 17.04 10.38
N ALA A 119 -5.31 16.18 10.45
CA ALA A 119 -5.25 14.75 10.63
C ALA A 119 -6.40 14.11 9.86
N VAL A 120 -6.42 12.78 9.76
CA VAL A 120 -7.51 12.07 9.09
C VAL A 120 -8.82 12.14 9.90
N ASP A 121 -8.70 12.16 11.22
CA ASP A 121 -9.78 12.25 12.21
C ASP A 121 -10.06 13.69 12.67
N ALA A 122 -9.30 14.68 12.18
CA ALA A 122 -9.52 16.07 12.53
C ALA A 122 -10.71 16.67 11.74
N PRO A 123 -11.47 17.61 12.34
CA PRO A 123 -12.48 18.37 11.61
C PRO A 123 -11.82 19.15 10.46
N PRO A 124 -12.50 19.28 9.30
CA PRO A 124 -11.95 20.01 8.17
C PRO A 124 -11.80 21.50 8.48
N GLY A 125 -10.74 22.09 7.94
CA GLY A 125 -10.57 23.54 7.94
C GLY A 125 -11.61 24.25 7.07
N GLN A 126 -11.48 25.57 6.96
CA GLN A 126 -12.37 26.36 6.11
C GLN A 126 -12.23 25.95 4.64
N MET A 127 -13.37 25.75 3.96
CA MET A 127 -13.41 25.49 2.52
C MET A 127 -12.95 26.72 1.73
N SER A 128 -12.24 26.47 0.64
CA SER A 128 -11.91 27.49 -0.37
C SER A 128 -13.15 28.14 -0.95
N ARG A 129 -12.98 29.29 -1.60
CA ARG A 129 -14.01 29.82 -2.50
C ARG A 129 -14.31 28.76 -3.58
N ALA A 130 -15.60 28.55 -3.85
CA ALA A 130 -16.02 27.61 -4.87
C ALA A 130 -15.60 28.07 -6.28
N ALA A 131 -15.21 27.12 -7.12
CA ALA A 131 -14.84 27.35 -8.52
C ALA A 131 -15.47 26.29 -9.42
N GLY A 132 -15.96 26.71 -10.60
CA GLY A 132 -16.67 25.84 -11.55
C GLY A 132 -15.73 25.21 -12.58
N GLY A 133 -16.03 23.98 -12.99
CA GLY A 133 -15.38 23.27 -14.08
C GLY A 133 -16.37 22.35 -14.80
N ILE A 134 -16.04 21.94 -16.03
CA ILE A 134 -16.87 21.03 -16.84
C ILE A 134 -15.95 19.93 -17.38
N PRO A 135 -16.14 18.66 -17.00
CA PRO A 135 -15.46 17.56 -17.68
C PRO A 135 -15.94 17.54 -19.13
N ARG A 136 -15.04 17.73 -20.10
CA ARG A 136 -15.38 17.81 -21.52
C ARG A 136 -15.81 16.43 -22.04
N ALA A 137 -16.85 16.40 -22.85
CA ALA A 137 -17.39 15.19 -23.48
C ALA A 137 -16.69 14.80 -24.79
N SER A 138 -15.49 15.33 -25.02
CA SER A 138 -14.70 15.06 -26.22
C SER A 138 -13.25 14.82 -25.82
N PRO A 139 -12.57 13.84 -26.44
CA PRO A 139 -11.13 13.65 -26.30
C PRO A 139 -10.35 14.93 -26.59
N THR A 140 -9.16 15.03 -26.00
CA THR A 140 -8.21 16.09 -26.34
C THR A 140 -7.16 15.55 -27.32
N ASP A 141 -6.90 16.29 -28.39
CA ASP A 141 -5.82 15.99 -29.34
C ASP A 141 -4.48 16.62 -28.91
N ASP A 142 -4.52 17.55 -27.96
CA ASP A 142 -3.33 18.19 -27.42
C ASP A 142 -2.58 17.21 -26.51
N PRO A 143 -1.28 16.97 -26.74
CA PRO A 143 -0.53 16.03 -25.93
C PRO A 143 -0.23 16.60 -24.54
N VAL A 144 -0.19 15.71 -23.55
CA VAL A 144 0.43 15.99 -22.26
C VAL A 144 1.94 15.96 -22.46
N ARG A 145 2.60 17.09 -22.21
CA ARG A 145 4.04 17.23 -22.34
C ARG A 145 4.73 16.75 -21.07
N VAL A 146 5.67 15.83 -21.22
CA VAL A 146 6.58 15.36 -20.17
C VAL A 146 7.96 15.88 -20.54
N GLU A 147 8.44 16.93 -19.87
CA GLU A 147 9.71 17.56 -20.20
C GLU A 147 10.75 17.24 -19.13
N VAL A 148 11.79 16.47 -19.49
CA VAL A 148 12.86 16.00 -18.59
C VAL A 148 14.13 16.79 -18.87
N ASP A 149 14.76 17.33 -17.82
CA ASP A 149 16.11 17.89 -17.90
C ASP A 149 17.15 16.83 -17.52
N ALA A 150 17.85 16.28 -18.50
CA ALA A 150 18.83 15.21 -18.27
C ALA A 150 20.08 15.66 -17.49
N SER A 151 20.28 16.98 -17.34
CA SER A 151 21.42 17.56 -16.64
C SER A 151 21.13 17.87 -15.16
N HIS A 152 19.85 18.04 -14.80
CA HIS A 152 19.45 18.47 -13.46
C HIS A 152 19.04 17.28 -12.58
N VAL A 153 19.96 16.87 -11.70
CA VAL A 153 19.71 15.82 -10.69
C VAL A 153 19.08 16.43 -9.45
N LEU A 154 17.94 15.87 -9.02
CA LEU A 154 17.25 16.25 -7.79
C LEU A 154 17.78 15.51 -6.55
N GLY A 155 18.45 14.36 -6.73
CA GLY A 155 19.00 13.55 -5.65
C GLY A 155 18.84 12.07 -5.90
N ALA A 156 19.06 11.25 -4.86
CA ALA A 156 18.81 9.81 -4.93
C ALA A 156 17.30 9.52 -5.04
N LEU A 157 16.90 8.51 -5.81
CA LEU A 157 15.51 8.05 -5.89
C LEU A 157 15.11 7.34 -4.57
N PRO A 158 14.13 7.86 -3.80
CA PRO A 158 13.59 7.14 -2.66
C PRO A 158 12.84 5.88 -3.12
N ARG A 159 12.95 4.79 -2.36
CA ARG A 159 12.34 3.49 -2.69
C ARG A 159 11.39 3.01 -1.57
N PRO A 160 10.21 3.66 -1.39
CA PRO A 160 9.27 3.29 -0.33
C PRO A 160 8.71 1.86 -0.45
N TRP A 161 8.74 1.24 -1.65
CA TRP A 161 8.30 -0.13 -1.92
C TRP A 161 9.25 -1.23 -1.43
N ARG A 162 10.31 -0.88 -0.69
CA ARG A 162 11.25 -1.84 -0.11
C ARG A 162 10.64 -2.69 1.01
N MET A 163 9.43 -2.35 1.46
CA MET A 163 8.61 -3.15 2.36
C MET A 163 7.38 -3.69 1.62
N VAL A 164 6.97 -4.92 1.92
CA VAL A 164 5.71 -5.51 1.45
C VAL A 164 4.94 -6.10 2.62
N GLY A 165 3.62 -6.11 2.49
CA GLY A 165 2.74 -6.87 3.35
C GLY A 165 2.73 -8.34 2.97
N SER A 166 2.41 -9.18 3.94
CA SER A 166 2.23 -10.62 3.79
C SER A 166 1.15 -11.06 4.75
N GLU A 167 0.40 -12.08 4.36
CA GLU A 167 -0.38 -12.85 5.32
C GLU A 167 0.55 -13.49 6.39
N HIS A 168 0.01 -14.05 7.48
CA HIS A 168 0.74 -14.73 8.54
C HIS A 168 1.82 -15.68 8.00
N LEU A 169 3.02 -15.50 8.54
CA LEU A 169 4.22 -16.13 7.99
C LEU A 169 4.32 -17.64 8.31
N SER A 170 3.45 -18.18 9.17
CA SER A 170 3.39 -19.62 9.42
C SER A 170 3.07 -20.43 8.15
N GLN A 171 2.48 -19.81 7.12
CA GLN A 171 2.29 -20.45 5.81
C GLN A 171 3.60 -20.94 5.17
N LEU A 172 4.76 -20.36 5.53
CA LEU A 172 6.07 -20.86 5.10
C LEU A 172 6.36 -22.30 5.56
N LEU A 173 5.68 -22.75 6.61
CA LEU A 173 5.83 -24.08 7.21
C LEU A 173 4.72 -25.04 6.78
N TYR A 174 3.75 -24.59 5.97
CA TYR A 174 2.66 -25.44 5.54
C TYR A 174 3.18 -26.63 4.72
N PRO A 175 2.68 -27.85 4.98
CA PRO A 175 2.97 -28.97 4.13
C PRO A 175 2.28 -28.79 2.77
N LYS A 176 2.68 -29.60 1.80
CA LYS A 176 1.96 -29.76 0.55
C LYS A 176 0.52 -30.22 0.83
N ASP A 177 -0.47 -29.54 0.26
CA ASP A 177 -1.88 -29.84 0.45
C ASP A 177 -2.34 -31.06 -0.38
N ASP A 178 -3.57 -31.53 -0.12
CA ASP A 178 -4.17 -32.68 -0.80
C ASP A 178 -4.42 -32.44 -2.30
N ARG A 179 -4.41 -31.18 -2.75
CA ARG A 179 -4.50 -30.80 -4.18
C ARG A 179 -3.13 -30.82 -4.86
N GLY A 180 -2.08 -31.08 -4.09
CA GLY A 180 -0.70 -31.09 -4.53
C GLY A 180 -0.09 -29.69 -4.66
N ILE A 181 -0.72 -28.66 -4.09
CA ILE A 181 -0.20 -27.30 -4.00
C ILE A 181 0.75 -27.24 -2.80
N ASP A 182 1.98 -26.78 -3.04
CA ASP A 182 3.00 -26.63 -2.01
C ASP A 182 3.04 -25.15 -1.59
N VAL A 183 2.14 -24.77 -0.67
CA VAL A 183 1.96 -23.38 -0.22
C VAL A 183 3.27 -22.83 0.34
N GLY A 184 3.93 -23.56 1.25
CA GLY A 184 5.19 -23.12 1.84
C GLY A 184 6.28 -22.86 0.80
N ARG A 185 6.44 -23.76 -0.19
CA ARG A 185 7.40 -23.57 -1.27
C ARG A 185 7.04 -22.40 -2.18
N GLU A 186 5.77 -22.27 -2.58
CA GLU A 186 5.32 -21.15 -3.41
C GLU A 186 5.46 -19.81 -2.71
N PHE A 187 5.22 -19.75 -1.40
CA PHE A 187 5.39 -18.55 -0.59
C PHE A 187 6.87 -18.16 -0.47
N GLN A 188 7.77 -19.12 -0.28
CA GLN A 188 9.22 -18.86 -0.37
C GLN A 188 9.65 -18.37 -1.75
N ASP A 189 9.11 -18.94 -2.83
CA ASP A 189 9.36 -18.48 -4.20
C ASP A 189 8.85 -17.04 -4.39
N ALA A 190 7.70 -16.68 -3.83
CA ALA A 190 7.17 -15.31 -3.86
C ALA A 190 8.16 -14.31 -3.22
N PHE A 191 8.72 -14.63 -2.05
CA PHE A 191 9.72 -13.80 -1.39
C PHE A 191 11.03 -13.71 -2.18
N ARG A 192 11.49 -14.81 -2.80
CA ARG A 192 12.65 -14.79 -3.71
C ARG A 192 12.41 -13.85 -4.89
N LEU A 193 11.22 -13.87 -5.48
CA LEU A 193 10.83 -12.96 -6.56
C LEU A 193 10.83 -11.51 -6.07
N ALA A 194 10.18 -11.22 -4.93
CA ALA A 194 10.13 -9.89 -4.34
C ALA A 194 11.52 -9.32 -4.06
N ARG A 195 12.42 -10.14 -3.48
CA ARG A 195 13.80 -9.76 -3.22
C ARG A 195 14.56 -9.47 -4.50
N ARG A 196 14.46 -10.35 -5.50
CA ARG A 196 15.26 -10.26 -6.73
C ARG A 196 14.79 -9.16 -7.68
N GLU A 197 13.48 -8.99 -7.82
CA GLU A 197 12.89 -8.18 -8.88
C GLU A 197 12.33 -6.85 -8.40
N LEU A 198 11.90 -6.76 -7.15
CA LEU A 198 11.40 -5.53 -6.51
C LEU A 198 12.39 -4.98 -5.47
N GLY A 199 13.46 -5.73 -5.18
CA GLY A 199 14.49 -5.42 -4.20
C GLY A 199 14.00 -5.26 -2.77
N VAL A 200 12.88 -5.92 -2.43
CA VAL A 200 12.30 -5.93 -1.08
C VAL A 200 13.36 -6.27 -0.02
N THR A 201 13.35 -5.55 1.10
CA THR A 201 14.22 -5.78 2.26
C THR A 201 13.44 -6.03 3.53
N TYR A 202 12.15 -5.66 3.57
CA TYR A 202 11.29 -5.84 4.74
C TYR A 202 9.98 -6.53 4.37
N VAL A 203 9.49 -7.38 5.28
CA VAL A 203 8.13 -7.93 5.25
C VAL A 203 7.42 -7.62 6.55
N ARG A 204 6.16 -7.20 6.47
CA ARG A 204 5.25 -7.05 7.62
C ARG A 204 4.12 -8.05 7.46
N ALA A 205 3.80 -8.78 8.52
CA ALA A 205 2.77 -9.82 8.49
C ALA A 205 2.09 -9.99 9.85
N HIS A 206 0.83 -10.44 9.80
CA HIS A 206 0.02 -10.69 10.98
C HIS A 206 0.49 -11.90 11.79
N ALA A 207 0.02 -11.93 13.05
CA ALA A 207 -0.19 -13.15 13.81
C ALA A 207 1.08 -13.95 14.20
N ILE A 208 2.22 -13.29 14.44
CA ILE A 208 3.44 -13.98 14.88
C ILE A 208 3.30 -14.71 16.23
N LEU A 209 2.37 -14.28 17.08
CA LEU A 209 2.07 -14.87 18.39
C LEU A 209 0.90 -15.87 18.33
N HIS A 210 0.41 -16.21 17.14
CA HIS A 210 -0.70 -17.15 16.97
C HIS A 210 -0.37 -18.55 17.50
N ASP A 211 -1.37 -19.27 18.03
CA ASP A 211 -1.17 -20.59 18.64
C ASP A 211 -0.67 -21.67 17.66
N GLU A 212 -0.85 -21.47 16.35
CA GLU A 212 -0.27 -22.32 15.32
C GLU A 212 1.27 -22.37 15.40
N LEU A 213 1.89 -21.23 15.77
CA LEU A 213 3.33 -21.12 16.01
C LEU A 213 3.72 -21.62 17.41
N SER A 214 2.73 -21.94 18.26
CA SER A 214 2.90 -22.58 19.57
C SER A 214 3.71 -21.77 20.58
N VAL A 215 3.69 -20.44 20.42
CA VAL A 215 4.58 -19.48 21.09
C VAL A 215 4.40 -19.44 22.61
N TYR A 216 3.17 -19.58 23.10
CA TYR A 216 2.85 -19.43 24.51
C TYR A 216 1.86 -20.49 24.98
N ARG A 217 2.15 -21.08 26.14
CA ARG A 217 1.24 -21.95 26.90
C ARG A 217 1.35 -21.68 28.39
N GLU A 218 0.30 -22.06 29.13
CA GLU A 218 0.38 -22.12 30.58
C GLU A 218 0.40 -23.57 31.06
N LEU A 219 1.57 -24.02 31.52
CA LEU A 219 1.81 -25.37 32.02
C LEU A 219 2.00 -25.29 33.54
N ASP A 220 1.19 -26.03 34.30
CA ASP A 220 1.22 -26.04 35.77
C ASP A 220 1.14 -24.62 36.39
N GLY A 221 0.39 -23.73 35.75
CA GLY A 221 0.23 -22.34 36.16
C GLY A 221 1.43 -21.43 35.85
N GLN A 222 2.47 -21.93 35.20
CA GLN A 222 3.64 -21.16 34.76
C GLN A 222 3.59 -20.87 33.25
N SER A 223 4.14 -19.73 32.85
CA SER A 223 4.31 -19.41 31.42
C SER A 223 5.38 -20.30 30.81
N ALA A 224 5.07 -20.94 29.69
CA ALA A 224 5.99 -21.72 28.88
C ALA A 224 6.06 -21.12 27.46
N TYR A 225 7.27 -21.04 26.91
CA TYR A 225 7.55 -20.43 25.61
C TYR A 225 8.22 -21.44 24.66
N ASP A 226 7.76 -21.52 23.41
CA ASP A 226 8.41 -22.27 22.33
C ASP A 226 8.52 -21.41 21.07
N PHE A 227 9.73 -20.98 20.76
CA PHE A 227 10.01 -20.12 19.60
C PHE A 227 10.51 -20.89 18.38
N SER A 228 10.54 -22.23 18.41
CA SER A 228 11.16 -23.05 17.35
C SER A 228 10.53 -22.87 15.97
N LYS A 229 9.21 -22.68 15.88
CA LYS A 229 8.52 -22.41 14.60
C LYS A 229 8.78 -20.99 14.10
N ILE A 230 8.85 -20.01 15.01
CA ILE A 230 9.24 -18.63 14.64
C ILE A 230 10.67 -18.63 14.11
N ASP A 231 11.58 -19.38 14.73
CA ASP A 231 12.96 -19.55 14.25
C ASP A 231 12.99 -20.05 12.81
N ALA A 232 12.23 -21.11 12.50
CA ALA A 232 12.16 -21.64 11.14
C ALA A 232 11.62 -20.61 10.12
N VAL A 233 10.61 -19.83 10.52
CA VAL A 233 10.03 -18.76 9.70
C VAL A 233 11.04 -17.63 9.44
N TYR A 234 11.70 -17.13 10.49
CA TYR A 234 12.64 -16.01 10.37
C TYR A 234 13.96 -16.43 9.72
N ASP A 235 14.48 -17.63 9.98
CA ASP A 235 15.64 -18.17 9.26
C ASP A 235 15.38 -18.21 7.74
N ALA A 236 14.17 -18.61 7.32
CA ALA A 236 13.79 -18.65 5.91
C ALA A 236 13.78 -17.26 5.26
N LEU A 237 13.28 -16.23 5.97
CA LEU A 237 13.26 -14.85 5.47
C LEU A 237 14.65 -14.22 5.46
N LEU A 238 15.41 -14.37 6.54
CA LEU A 238 16.76 -13.82 6.67
C LEU A 238 17.73 -14.46 5.68
N GLY A 239 17.55 -15.76 5.37
CA GLY A 239 18.27 -16.45 4.30
C GLY A 239 18.05 -15.83 2.90
N LEU A 240 16.97 -15.08 2.71
CA LEU A 240 16.70 -14.29 1.50
C LEU A 240 17.16 -12.83 1.62
N GLY A 241 17.68 -12.42 2.77
CA GLY A 241 18.01 -11.03 3.07
C GLY A 241 16.77 -10.13 3.24
N ILE A 242 15.66 -10.71 3.71
CA ILE A 242 14.43 -10.00 4.06
C ILE A 242 14.28 -10.02 5.57
N ARG A 243 14.04 -8.86 6.16
CA ARG A 243 13.89 -8.68 7.62
C ARG A 243 12.42 -8.50 8.00
N PRO A 244 11.99 -8.99 9.17
CA PRO A 244 10.64 -8.77 9.63
C PRO A 244 10.45 -7.35 10.18
N VAL A 245 9.30 -6.76 9.89
CA VAL A 245 8.60 -5.86 10.82
C VAL A 245 7.69 -6.76 11.65
N VAL A 246 8.07 -6.93 12.91
CA VAL A 246 7.46 -7.87 13.85
C VAL A 246 6.18 -7.25 14.39
N GLU A 247 5.04 -7.59 13.79
CA GLU A 247 3.72 -7.27 14.34
C GLU A 247 3.43 -8.17 15.54
N LEU A 248 3.37 -7.59 16.73
CA LEU A 248 3.16 -8.29 17.99
C LEU A 248 1.65 -8.56 18.19
N SER A 249 1.15 -9.52 17.41
CA SER A 249 -0.24 -9.98 17.39
C SER A 249 -0.31 -11.48 17.07
N PHE A 250 -1.45 -12.16 17.17
CA PHE A 250 -2.60 -11.75 17.98
C PHE A 250 -2.45 -12.34 19.38
N MET A 251 -3.50 -12.37 20.20
CA MET A 251 -3.37 -12.84 21.58
C MET A 251 -3.26 -14.37 21.63
N PRO A 252 -2.29 -14.96 22.35
CA PRO A 252 -2.28 -16.40 22.59
C PRO A 252 -3.46 -16.86 23.44
N HIS A 253 -4.00 -18.05 23.17
CA HIS A 253 -5.23 -18.53 23.80
C HIS A 253 -5.19 -18.53 25.33
N ASP A 254 -4.12 -19.06 25.95
CA ASP A 254 -4.03 -19.19 27.41
C ASP A 254 -3.86 -17.84 28.13
N LEU A 255 -3.49 -16.78 27.39
CA LEU A 255 -3.30 -15.42 27.92
C LEU A 255 -4.51 -14.51 27.66
N ALA A 256 -5.41 -14.88 26.75
CA ALA A 256 -6.54 -14.06 26.36
C ALA A 256 -7.54 -13.85 27.51
N ARG A 257 -8.06 -12.62 27.65
CA ARG A 257 -9.19 -12.33 28.56
C ARG A 257 -10.46 -13.05 28.14
N ASP A 258 -10.71 -13.13 26.83
CA ASP A 258 -11.78 -13.94 26.24
C ASP A 258 -11.26 -14.62 24.95
N PRO A 259 -10.91 -15.92 25.00
CA PRO A 259 -10.37 -16.63 23.85
C PRO A 259 -11.40 -16.88 22.73
N ASN A 260 -12.69 -16.63 22.97
CA ASN A 260 -13.73 -16.84 21.95
C ASN A 260 -13.90 -15.64 21.02
N GLN A 261 -13.36 -14.48 21.38
CA GLN A 261 -13.38 -13.29 20.55
C GLN A 261 -12.27 -13.39 19.52
N THR A 262 -12.65 -13.77 18.30
CA THR A 262 -11.72 -14.08 17.22
C THR A 262 -12.04 -13.34 15.94
N VAL A 263 -11.03 -13.22 15.08
CA VAL A 263 -11.09 -12.68 13.72
C VAL A 263 -10.50 -13.70 12.73
N PHE A 264 -10.87 -13.55 11.46
CA PHE A 264 -10.41 -14.37 10.34
C PHE A 264 -10.80 -15.86 10.40
N HIS A 265 -10.50 -16.57 9.32
CA HIS A 265 -10.74 -18.01 9.20
C HIS A 265 -9.92 -18.82 10.20
N TYR A 266 -8.67 -18.43 10.46
CA TYR A 266 -7.74 -19.10 11.38
C TYR A 266 -7.97 -18.74 12.86
N GLN A 267 -9.01 -17.97 13.17
CA GLN A 267 -9.47 -17.69 14.53
C GLN A 267 -8.44 -16.96 15.42
N ALA A 268 -7.75 -15.98 14.87
CA ALA A 268 -6.87 -15.12 15.67
C ALA A 268 -7.63 -14.40 16.78
N ILE A 269 -7.11 -14.41 18.00
CA ILE A 269 -7.82 -13.90 19.19
C ILE A 269 -7.57 -12.40 19.36
N ILE A 270 -8.65 -11.61 19.41
CA ILE A 270 -8.61 -10.14 19.42
C ILE A 270 -8.77 -9.51 20.81
N ALA A 271 -8.85 -10.34 21.84
CA ALA A 271 -9.06 -9.89 23.21
C ALA A 271 -7.77 -9.36 23.86
N PRO A 272 -7.86 -8.36 24.76
CA PRO A 272 -6.74 -7.97 25.62
C PRO A 272 -6.23 -9.15 26.45
N PRO A 273 -5.00 -9.08 26.99
CA PRO A 273 -4.52 -10.10 27.91
C PRO A 273 -5.34 -10.08 29.21
N ARG A 274 -5.50 -11.25 29.83
CA ARG A 274 -6.08 -11.39 31.18
C ARG A 274 -5.10 -11.00 32.27
N ASP A 275 -3.80 -11.10 31.97
CA ASP A 275 -2.69 -10.82 32.87
C ASP A 275 -1.62 -10.01 32.12
N TRP A 276 -1.42 -8.76 32.54
CA TRP A 276 -0.50 -7.82 31.90
C TRP A 276 0.96 -8.12 32.23
N GLU A 277 1.25 -8.71 33.39
CA GLU A 277 2.62 -9.11 33.75
C GLU A 277 3.06 -10.29 32.89
N ARG A 278 2.16 -11.25 32.63
CA ARG A 278 2.43 -12.36 31.70
C ARG A 278 2.60 -11.91 30.26
N TRP A 279 1.81 -10.92 29.81
CA TRP A 279 2.03 -10.27 28.51
C TRP A 279 3.43 -9.65 28.43
N ARG A 280 3.81 -8.82 29.41
CA ARG A 280 5.15 -8.22 29.50
C ARG A 280 6.24 -9.30 29.51
N GLY A 281 6.04 -10.39 30.24
CA GLY A 281 6.95 -11.54 30.31
C GLY A 281 7.13 -12.22 28.95
N LEU A 282 6.04 -12.49 28.23
CA LEU A 282 6.06 -13.05 26.88
C LEU A 282 6.86 -12.16 25.91
N ILE A 283 6.58 -10.85 25.87
CA ILE A 283 7.28 -9.93 24.97
C ILE A 283 8.76 -9.83 25.34
N THR A 284 9.10 -9.78 26.64
CA THR A 284 10.50 -9.74 27.09
C THR A 284 11.24 -11.01 26.70
N ALA A 285 10.64 -12.19 26.93
CA ALA A 285 11.22 -13.48 26.56
C ALA A 285 11.40 -13.59 25.04
N PHE A 286 10.41 -13.16 24.26
CA PHE A 286 10.48 -13.19 22.81
C PHE A 286 11.57 -12.26 22.24
N ALA A 287 11.62 -10.99 22.67
CA ALA A 287 12.64 -10.05 22.24
C ALA A 287 14.05 -10.51 22.67
N THR A 288 14.20 -11.07 23.87
CA THR A 288 15.47 -11.66 24.35
C THR A 288 15.90 -12.82 23.47
N HIS A 289 15.00 -13.77 23.19
CA HIS A 289 15.27 -14.91 22.32
C HIS A 289 15.76 -14.49 20.93
N LEU A 290 15.10 -13.50 20.32
CA LEU A 290 15.52 -12.98 19.02
C LEU A 290 16.93 -12.37 19.07
N VAL A 291 17.24 -11.59 20.12
CA VAL A 291 18.58 -11.00 20.30
C VAL A 291 19.64 -12.07 20.55
N ASP A 292 19.34 -13.10 21.34
CA ASP A 292 20.26 -14.20 21.63
C ASP A 292 20.55 -15.04 20.38
N ARG A 293 19.54 -15.28 19.54
CA ARG A 293 19.68 -16.08 18.31
C ARG A 293 20.36 -15.33 17.17
N TYR A 294 19.91 -14.11 16.88
CA TYR A 294 20.32 -13.35 15.68
C TYR A 294 21.35 -12.25 15.96
N GLY A 295 21.58 -11.92 17.22
CA GLY A 295 22.47 -10.85 17.64
C GLY A 295 21.78 -9.48 17.66
N LEU A 296 22.16 -8.65 18.63
CA LEU A 296 21.55 -7.34 18.85
C LEU A 296 21.62 -6.42 17.63
N ASP A 297 22.74 -6.41 16.90
CA ASP A 297 22.91 -5.51 15.76
C ASP A 297 21.96 -5.85 14.60
N GLU A 298 21.69 -7.15 14.36
CA GLU A 298 20.72 -7.56 13.35
C GLU A 298 19.29 -7.23 13.79
N VAL A 299 18.90 -7.58 15.02
CA VAL A 299 17.54 -7.32 15.53
C VAL A 299 17.25 -5.81 15.68
N SER A 300 18.28 -4.99 15.95
CA SER A 300 18.14 -3.52 15.96
C SER A 300 17.81 -2.95 14.57
N SER A 301 18.08 -3.70 13.49
CA SER A 301 17.69 -3.34 12.13
C SER A 301 16.26 -3.77 11.76
N TRP A 302 15.57 -4.46 12.67
CA TRP A 302 14.14 -4.83 12.58
C TRP A 302 13.29 -3.81 13.34
N ALA A 303 12.00 -4.08 13.48
CA ALA A 303 11.08 -3.26 14.25
C ALA A 303 9.99 -4.09 14.89
N PHE A 304 9.50 -3.64 16.03
CA PHE A 304 8.41 -4.24 16.79
C PHE A 304 7.19 -3.33 16.72
N GLU A 305 6.21 -3.73 15.91
CA GLU A 305 4.94 -3.02 15.74
C GLU A 305 3.92 -3.58 16.73
N VAL A 306 3.27 -2.71 17.51
CA VAL A 306 2.32 -3.14 18.54
C VAL A 306 0.92 -3.30 17.97
N TRP A 307 0.48 -4.56 17.84
CA TRP A 307 -0.87 -4.95 17.41
C TRP A 307 -1.23 -4.55 15.96
N ASN A 308 -2.50 -4.76 15.59
CA ASN A 308 -3.09 -4.42 14.30
C ASN A 308 -4.49 -3.79 14.46
N GLU A 309 -4.72 -2.66 13.81
CA GLU A 309 -6.02 -1.98 13.64
C GLU A 309 -6.91 -1.93 14.89
N ALA A 310 -6.32 -1.62 16.06
CA ALA A 310 -7.02 -1.64 17.34
C ALA A 310 -8.21 -0.66 17.44
N ASN A 311 -8.30 0.28 16.51
CA ASN A 311 -9.43 1.20 16.35
C ASN A 311 -10.66 0.54 15.73
N LEU A 312 -10.56 -0.67 15.16
CA LEU A 312 -11.67 -1.44 14.62
C LEU A 312 -12.12 -2.51 15.62
N GLY A 313 -13.42 -2.58 15.90
CA GLY A 313 -13.99 -3.58 16.82
C GLY A 313 -13.78 -5.04 16.39
N GLY A 314 -13.52 -5.27 15.10
CA GLY A 314 -13.20 -6.59 14.54
C GLY A 314 -11.77 -7.06 14.81
N PHE A 315 -10.85 -6.16 15.19
CA PHE A 315 -9.43 -6.46 15.40
C PHE A 315 -8.98 -6.26 16.85
N TRP A 316 -9.77 -5.57 17.67
CA TRP A 316 -9.52 -5.36 19.08
C TRP A 316 -10.82 -5.18 19.86
N SER A 317 -11.03 -6.03 20.85
CA SER A 317 -12.23 -5.95 21.69
C SER A 317 -12.07 -5.02 22.89
N GLY A 318 -10.84 -4.65 23.27
CA GLY A 318 -10.54 -3.69 24.33
C GLY A 318 -10.85 -2.24 23.95
N SER A 319 -10.66 -1.30 24.88
CA SER A 319 -10.79 0.14 24.65
C SER A 319 -9.51 0.78 24.08
N LEU A 320 -9.54 2.08 23.72
CA LEU A 320 -8.33 2.85 23.43
C LEU A 320 -7.38 2.84 24.63
N SER A 321 -7.89 2.96 25.86
CA SER A 321 -7.04 2.88 27.05
C SER A 321 -6.42 1.49 27.28
N ASP A 322 -7.14 0.41 26.96
CA ASP A 322 -6.54 -0.94 26.95
C ASP A 322 -5.44 -1.04 25.87
N TYR A 323 -5.63 -0.43 24.69
CA TYR A 323 -4.62 -0.38 23.63
C TYR A 323 -3.38 0.41 24.05
N LEU A 324 -3.55 1.63 24.59
CA LEU A 324 -2.44 2.44 25.09
C LEU A 324 -1.69 1.73 26.23
N ARG A 325 -2.39 0.99 27.09
CA ARG A 325 -1.75 0.11 28.07
C ARG A 325 -0.98 -1.03 27.42
N LEU A 326 -1.55 -1.71 26.43
CA LEU A 326 -0.83 -2.74 25.66
C LEU A 326 0.46 -2.16 25.06
N TYR A 327 0.40 -0.96 24.51
CA TYR A 327 1.56 -0.24 24.00
C TYR A 327 2.59 0.02 25.10
N ASP A 328 2.19 0.58 26.25
CA ASP A 328 3.09 0.87 27.37
C ASP A 328 3.81 -0.38 27.89
N GLU A 329 3.08 -1.47 28.10
CA GLU A 329 3.63 -2.74 28.57
C GLU A 329 4.62 -3.35 27.56
N THR A 330 4.28 -3.28 26.26
CA THR A 330 5.09 -3.82 25.17
C THR A 330 6.35 -3.00 24.94
N ALA A 331 6.23 -1.67 24.88
CA ALA A 331 7.36 -0.76 24.70
C ALA A 331 8.35 -0.89 25.86
N ALA A 332 7.85 -0.98 27.10
CA ALA A 332 8.70 -1.21 28.25
C ALA A 332 9.41 -2.58 28.21
N ALA A 333 8.71 -3.66 27.79
CA ALA A 333 9.30 -4.99 27.62
C ALA A 333 10.44 -4.98 26.58
N VAL A 334 10.18 -4.47 25.37
CA VAL A 334 11.18 -4.40 24.29
C VAL A 334 12.39 -3.57 24.70
N LYS A 335 12.17 -2.41 25.31
CA LYS A 335 13.26 -1.51 25.74
C LYS A 335 14.04 -2.03 26.94
N SER A 336 13.45 -2.92 27.75
CA SER A 336 14.19 -3.58 28.84
C SER A 336 15.25 -4.55 28.33
N VAL A 337 15.06 -5.14 27.15
CA VAL A 337 16.06 -6.00 26.49
C VAL A 337 17.18 -5.15 25.89
N SER A 338 16.83 -4.10 25.14
CA SER A 338 17.82 -3.10 24.71
C SER A 338 17.15 -1.80 24.24
N PRO A 339 17.71 -0.62 24.58
CA PRO A 339 17.19 0.65 24.07
C PRO A 339 17.34 0.82 22.55
N LYS A 340 18.19 0.01 21.89
CA LYS A 340 18.40 0.03 20.43
C LYS A 340 17.23 -0.58 19.65
N LEU A 341 16.43 -1.45 20.26
CA LEU A 341 15.31 -2.10 19.59
C LEU A 341 14.21 -1.08 19.31
N ARG A 342 13.69 -1.05 18.08
CA ARG A 342 12.66 -0.08 17.66
C ARG A 342 11.27 -0.59 17.96
N VAL A 343 10.45 0.18 18.68
CA VAL A 343 9.04 -0.10 18.94
C VAL A 343 8.15 1.03 18.43
N GLY A 344 6.98 0.69 17.90
CA GLY A 344 6.07 1.64 17.26
C GLY A 344 4.64 1.15 17.09
N GLY A 345 3.78 2.07 16.66
CA GLY A 345 2.33 1.89 16.52
C GLY A 345 1.66 3.19 16.02
N PRO A 346 0.31 3.33 16.00
CA PRO A 346 -0.64 2.41 16.58
C PRO A 346 -1.13 1.28 15.67
N SER A 347 -0.56 1.14 14.47
CA SER A 347 -0.98 0.16 13.46
C SER A 347 -2.45 0.30 13.08
N SER A 348 -3.00 1.51 13.20
CA SER A 348 -4.43 1.78 13.10
C SER A 348 -4.92 1.72 11.65
N ALA A 349 -6.19 1.37 11.49
CA ALA A 349 -6.88 1.56 10.22
C ALA A 349 -7.06 3.04 9.92
N SER A 350 -7.00 3.40 8.63
CA SER A 350 -7.44 4.70 8.12
C SER A 350 -6.69 5.91 8.71
N GLY A 351 -5.40 5.80 9.07
CA GLY A 351 -4.61 6.94 9.58
C GLY A 351 -5.04 7.47 10.97
N ALA A 352 -6.01 6.84 11.64
CA ALA A 352 -6.57 7.30 12.90
C ALA A 352 -5.63 7.03 14.09
N TRP A 353 -5.91 7.55 15.28
CA TRP A 353 -5.18 7.27 16.54
C TRP A 353 -3.68 7.61 16.56
N ILE A 354 -3.10 8.11 15.46
CA ILE A 354 -1.73 8.63 15.43
C ILE A 354 -1.60 9.80 16.41
N GLY A 355 -2.61 10.67 16.46
CA GLY A 355 -2.68 11.77 17.43
C GLY A 355 -2.81 11.28 18.87
N ASP A 356 -3.64 10.27 19.12
CA ASP A 356 -3.84 9.69 20.45
C ASP A 356 -2.55 9.07 21.00
N LEU A 357 -1.84 8.25 20.22
CA LEU A 357 -0.57 7.66 20.64
C LEU A 357 0.51 8.74 20.83
N ALA A 358 0.57 9.74 19.94
CA ALA A 358 1.54 10.83 20.07
C ALA A 358 1.30 11.67 21.34
N ALA A 359 0.04 12.02 21.63
CA ALA A 359 -0.33 12.75 22.83
C ALA A 359 -0.01 11.94 24.11
N HIS A 360 -0.31 10.63 24.10
CA HIS A 360 0.04 9.72 25.19
C HIS A 360 1.55 9.66 25.42
N ALA A 361 2.34 9.47 24.35
CA ALA A 361 3.80 9.42 24.41
C ALA A 361 4.42 10.71 24.95
N VAL A 362 3.94 11.87 24.51
CA VAL A 362 4.40 13.17 25.03
C VAL A 362 4.05 13.34 26.51
N LYS A 363 2.89 12.82 26.95
CA LYS A 363 2.42 12.91 28.33
C LYS A 363 3.17 11.97 29.28
N THR A 364 3.42 10.72 28.88
CA THR A 364 3.96 9.68 29.76
C THR A 364 5.47 9.47 29.61
N GLY A 365 6.04 9.88 28.47
CA GLY A 365 7.42 9.59 28.10
C GLY A 365 7.63 8.16 27.60
N VAL A 366 6.56 7.41 27.29
CA VAL A 366 6.72 6.07 26.67
C VAL A 366 7.45 6.21 25.32
N PRO A 367 8.45 5.36 25.03
CA PRO A 367 9.21 5.48 23.79
C PRO A 367 8.37 5.10 22.56
N VAL A 368 8.54 5.89 21.50
CA VAL A 368 7.97 5.67 20.16
C VAL A 368 9.09 5.92 19.15
N ASP A 369 9.62 4.85 18.55
CA ASP A 369 10.72 4.95 17.58
C ASP A 369 10.22 5.10 16.14
N PHE A 370 8.98 4.69 15.87
CA PHE A 370 8.28 4.90 14.62
C PHE A 370 6.76 4.91 14.85
N LEU A 371 6.03 5.57 13.97
CA LEU A 371 4.58 5.51 13.89
C LEU A 371 4.16 4.58 12.76
N SER A 372 3.06 3.84 12.91
CA SER A 372 2.52 2.97 11.88
C SER A 372 1.00 3.04 11.77
N THR A 373 0.48 2.87 10.55
CA THR A 373 -0.96 2.96 10.23
C THR A 373 -1.23 2.48 8.81
N HIS A 374 -2.51 2.33 8.45
CA HIS A 374 -2.96 1.79 7.17
C HIS A 374 -3.92 2.74 6.46
N ILE A 375 -4.00 2.60 5.14
CA ILE A 375 -5.05 3.21 4.31
C ILE A 375 -5.23 2.38 3.04
N TYR A 376 -6.46 2.28 2.54
CA TYR A 376 -6.80 1.58 1.32
C TYR A 376 -7.61 2.47 0.39
N GLY A 377 -7.57 2.20 -0.91
CA GLY A 377 -8.35 2.96 -1.90
C GLY A 377 -7.89 4.39 -2.12
N MET A 378 -7.05 4.94 -1.24
CA MET A 378 -6.54 6.30 -1.29
C MET A 378 -5.01 6.35 -1.29
N LEU A 379 -4.48 7.48 -1.72
CA LEU A 379 -3.04 7.73 -1.68
C LEU A 379 -2.61 8.11 -0.25
N PRO A 380 -1.40 7.71 0.19
CA PRO A 380 -0.94 7.99 1.56
C PRO A 380 -0.77 9.49 1.78
N VAL A 381 -1.42 9.99 2.84
CA VAL A 381 -1.38 11.38 3.34
C VAL A 381 -0.22 11.58 4.33
N ASP A 382 0.07 12.81 4.76
CA ASP A 382 1.12 13.06 5.77
C ASP A 382 0.55 12.97 7.19
N VAL A 383 0.24 11.76 7.64
CA VAL A 383 -0.25 11.50 9.01
C VAL A 383 0.78 11.88 10.10
N GLY A 384 2.05 12.05 9.73
CA GLY A 384 3.09 12.52 10.66
C GLY A 384 2.96 13.99 11.04
N ALA A 385 2.17 14.78 10.30
CA ALA A 385 1.93 16.19 10.61
C ALA A 385 1.37 16.35 12.03
N THR A 386 0.34 15.58 12.36
CA THR A 386 -0.29 15.53 13.69
C THR A 386 0.72 15.27 14.81
N ALA A 387 1.55 14.23 14.67
CA ALA A 387 2.51 13.87 15.69
C ALA A 387 3.52 15.01 15.94
N ARG A 388 3.99 15.67 14.87
CA ARG A 388 4.93 16.79 14.97
C ARG A 388 4.31 18.00 15.68
N ASP A 389 3.03 18.27 15.41
CA ASP A 389 2.28 19.38 16.00
C ASP A 389 2.00 19.15 17.49
N LEU A 390 1.76 17.90 17.89
CA LEU A 390 1.60 17.49 19.30
C LEU A 390 2.92 17.41 20.07
N GLY A 391 4.07 17.56 19.38
CA GLY A 391 5.41 17.61 19.99
C GLY A 391 6.24 16.34 19.83
N LEU A 392 5.70 15.28 19.23
CA LEU A 392 6.45 14.06 18.89
C LEU A 392 7.16 14.25 17.54
N ARG A 393 8.37 14.81 17.58
CA ARG A 393 9.17 15.17 16.38
C ARG A 393 10.24 14.14 16.07
N GLY A 394 10.60 14.02 14.79
CA GLY A 394 11.68 13.15 14.32
C GLY A 394 11.35 11.67 14.29
N VAL A 395 10.08 11.31 14.54
CA VAL A 395 9.60 9.93 14.48
C VAL A 395 9.13 9.62 13.04
N PRO A 396 9.73 8.64 12.35
CA PRO A 396 9.31 8.24 11.02
C PRO A 396 7.92 7.60 11.05
N VAL A 397 7.20 7.68 9.93
CA VAL A 397 5.89 7.06 9.75
C VAL A 397 6.01 5.96 8.72
N TRP A 398 5.52 4.76 9.03
CA TRP A 398 5.45 3.64 8.10
C TRP A 398 4.01 3.26 7.82
N TRP A 399 3.67 3.18 6.54
CA TRP A 399 2.40 2.60 6.12
C TRP A 399 2.60 1.08 6.05
N THR A 400 2.27 0.38 7.12
CA THR A 400 2.51 -1.07 7.29
C THR A 400 1.48 -1.94 6.56
N GLU A 401 0.39 -1.31 6.10
CA GLU A 401 -0.49 -1.82 5.06
C GLU A 401 -0.99 -0.70 4.16
N TRP A 402 -1.04 -0.98 2.87
CA TRP A 402 -1.61 -0.08 1.87
C TRP A 402 -2.01 -0.86 0.62
N GLY A 403 -3.14 -0.48 0.01
CA GLY A 403 -3.60 -1.18 -1.19
C GLY A 403 -4.68 -0.44 -1.98
N VAL A 404 -5.04 -1.03 -3.11
CA VAL A 404 -5.98 -0.44 -4.07
C VAL A 404 -7.42 -0.41 -3.54
N ASN A 405 -7.79 -1.37 -2.69
CA ASN A 405 -9.14 -1.46 -2.14
C ASN A 405 -9.09 -2.34 -0.88
N PRO A 406 -9.88 -2.07 0.16
CA PRO A 406 -9.86 -2.88 1.39
C PRO A 406 -10.62 -4.21 1.26
N ARG A 407 -11.21 -4.53 0.10
CA ARG A 407 -12.01 -5.76 -0.09
C ARG A 407 -11.24 -6.83 -0.86
N HIS A 408 -11.03 -7.98 -0.23
CA HIS A 408 -10.25 -9.10 -0.77
C HIS A 408 -10.82 -9.72 -2.07
N PHE A 409 -12.09 -9.49 -2.41
CA PHE A 409 -12.71 -10.01 -3.64
C PHE A 409 -13.10 -8.91 -4.62
N SER A 410 -12.48 -7.72 -4.49
CA SER A 410 -12.75 -6.62 -5.41
C SER A 410 -12.05 -6.86 -6.75
N ALA A 411 -12.82 -6.78 -7.85
CA ALA A 411 -12.28 -6.98 -9.20
C ALA A 411 -11.16 -6.00 -9.56
N VAL A 412 -11.12 -4.83 -8.90
CA VAL A 412 -10.07 -3.81 -9.07
C VAL A 412 -8.67 -4.33 -8.75
N ASN A 413 -8.57 -5.34 -7.89
CA ASN A 413 -7.29 -5.88 -7.45
C ASN A 413 -6.58 -6.68 -8.55
N ASP A 414 -7.34 -7.35 -9.42
CA ASP A 414 -6.75 -8.09 -10.56
C ASP A 414 -6.63 -7.24 -11.83
N ALA A 415 -7.20 -6.02 -11.82
CA ALA A 415 -7.28 -5.16 -12.99
C ALA A 415 -6.00 -4.33 -13.22
N VAL A 416 -5.82 -3.87 -14.46
CA VAL A 416 -4.75 -2.94 -14.84
C VAL A 416 -4.83 -1.64 -14.04
N PHE A 417 -6.03 -1.22 -13.62
CA PHE A 417 -6.27 -0.05 -12.76
C PHE A 417 -5.30 0.05 -11.58
N GLY A 418 -4.99 -1.08 -10.93
CA GLY A 418 -4.09 -1.11 -9.79
C GLY A 418 -2.65 -0.68 -10.10
N ALA A 419 -2.20 -0.78 -11.36
CA ALA A 419 -0.85 -0.42 -11.76
C ALA A 419 -0.57 1.09 -11.62
N PRO A 420 -1.29 2.02 -12.30
CA PRO A 420 -1.09 3.44 -12.08
C PRO A 420 -1.48 3.90 -10.68
N PHE A 421 -2.46 3.25 -10.01
CA PHE A 421 -2.78 3.54 -8.62
C PHE A 421 -1.56 3.36 -7.70
N ILE A 422 -0.85 2.23 -7.84
CA ILE A 422 0.36 1.97 -7.05
C ILE A 422 1.42 3.04 -7.30
N LEU A 423 1.62 3.43 -8.56
CA LEU A 423 2.61 4.45 -8.93
C LEU A 423 2.29 5.82 -8.34
N HIS A 424 1.02 6.23 -8.34
CA HIS A 424 0.58 7.46 -7.68
C HIS A 424 0.88 7.43 -6.17
N GLY A 425 0.61 6.30 -5.50
CA GLY A 425 0.86 6.18 -4.06
C GLY A 425 2.34 6.14 -3.71
N MET A 426 3.13 5.41 -4.48
CA MET A 426 4.59 5.37 -4.32
C MET A 426 5.21 6.75 -4.57
N LEU A 427 4.74 7.48 -5.59
CA LEU A 427 5.15 8.87 -5.82
C LEU A 427 4.75 9.79 -4.65
N SER A 428 3.55 9.63 -4.08
CA SER A 428 3.13 10.38 -2.88
C SER A 428 4.06 10.12 -1.69
N ALA A 429 4.47 8.86 -1.48
CA ALA A 429 5.37 8.50 -0.39
C ALA A 429 6.82 8.97 -0.61
N MET A 430 7.25 9.22 -1.85
CA MET A 430 8.59 9.75 -2.15
C MET A 430 8.75 11.15 -1.55
N GLY A 431 9.65 11.27 -0.56
CA GLY A 431 9.98 12.55 0.09
C GLY A 431 9.54 12.67 1.55
N ARG A 432 9.00 11.59 2.14
CA ARG A 432 8.59 11.55 3.55
C ARG A 432 9.37 10.55 4.42
N ASP A 433 10.44 9.95 3.90
CA ASP A 433 11.23 8.87 4.55
C ASP A 433 10.36 7.73 5.11
N GLN A 434 9.37 7.30 4.32
CA GLN A 434 8.38 6.29 4.72
C GLN A 434 8.59 4.98 3.97
N TYR A 435 8.27 3.87 4.61
CA TYR A 435 7.92 2.65 3.92
C TYR A 435 6.43 2.69 3.56
N LEU A 436 6.10 2.16 2.38
CA LEU A 436 4.73 1.95 1.92
C LEU A 436 4.58 0.45 1.59
N ALA A 437 4.15 -0.31 2.59
CA ALA A 437 3.99 -1.76 2.48
C ALA A 437 2.73 -2.07 1.69
N TYR A 438 2.92 -2.52 0.45
CA TYR A 438 1.79 -2.97 -0.35
C TYR A 438 1.21 -4.27 0.25
N TRP A 439 -0.07 -4.27 0.60
CA TRP A 439 -0.81 -5.42 1.11
C TRP A 439 -1.50 -6.15 -0.05
N VAL A 440 -1.04 -7.33 -0.49
CA VAL A 440 0.09 -8.17 0.00
C VAL A 440 0.95 -8.69 -1.15
N LEU A 441 2.04 -9.38 -0.82
CA LEU A 441 2.90 -10.03 -1.80
C LEU A 441 2.19 -11.13 -2.63
N SER A 442 1.38 -11.99 -2.01
CA SER A 442 0.84 -13.21 -2.63
C SER A 442 -0.64 -13.43 -2.33
N ASP A 443 -1.37 -14.02 -3.27
CA ASP A 443 -2.76 -14.50 -3.08
C ASP A 443 -2.86 -15.81 -2.28
N HIS A 444 -1.74 -16.36 -1.81
CA HIS A 444 -1.76 -17.32 -0.68
C HIS A 444 -2.21 -16.58 0.58
N PHE A 445 -3.53 -16.40 0.69
CA PHE A 445 -4.18 -15.52 1.65
C PHE A 445 -5.46 -16.17 2.16
N GLU A 446 -5.56 -16.36 3.49
CA GLU A 446 -6.59 -17.23 4.08
C GLU A 446 -7.51 -16.53 5.10
N GLU A 447 -7.41 -15.20 5.28
CA GLU A 447 -8.24 -14.47 6.25
C GLU A 447 -9.75 -14.72 6.10
N LEU A 448 -10.23 -14.85 4.86
CA LEU A 448 -11.62 -15.16 4.52
C LEU A 448 -11.80 -16.59 3.99
N GLY A 449 -10.85 -17.47 4.30
CA GLY A 449 -10.73 -18.82 3.76
C GLY A 449 -9.84 -18.87 2.51
N PRO A 450 -9.55 -20.09 2.02
CA PRO A 450 -8.65 -20.27 0.88
C PRO A 450 -9.22 -19.63 -0.39
N PRO A 451 -8.35 -19.17 -1.30
CA PRO A 451 -8.79 -18.57 -2.56
C PRO A 451 -9.65 -19.57 -3.35
N PRO A 452 -10.81 -19.16 -3.89
CA PRO A 452 -11.72 -20.09 -4.57
C PRO A 452 -11.30 -20.43 -6.01
N ARG A 453 -10.53 -19.54 -6.65
CA ARG A 453 -10.06 -19.64 -8.04
C ARG A 453 -8.82 -18.78 -8.28
N LEU A 454 -8.13 -18.93 -9.40
CA LEU A 454 -6.88 -18.23 -9.71
C LEU A 454 -7.00 -16.69 -9.65
N PHE A 455 -7.96 -16.11 -10.39
CA PHE A 455 -8.25 -14.67 -10.35
C PHE A 455 -9.60 -14.44 -9.66
N HIS A 456 -9.57 -13.95 -8.43
CA HIS A 456 -10.74 -13.80 -7.57
C HIS A 456 -10.86 -12.40 -6.96
N GLY A 457 -10.04 -11.45 -7.41
CA GLY A 457 -9.93 -10.12 -6.82
C GLY A 457 -8.98 -10.05 -5.62
N GLY A 458 -8.08 -11.03 -5.47
CA GLY A 458 -7.16 -11.16 -4.33
C GLY A 458 -6.18 -9.99 -4.18
N PHE A 459 -5.75 -9.73 -2.95
CA PHE A 459 -4.87 -8.60 -2.62
C PHE A 459 -3.46 -8.73 -3.21
N GLY A 460 -3.01 -9.95 -3.53
CA GLY A 460 -1.66 -10.29 -3.93
C GLY A 460 -1.13 -9.52 -5.13
N LEU A 461 0.14 -9.14 -5.08
CA LEU A 461 0.92 -8.77 -6.27
C LEU A 461 1.13 -9.99 -7.18
N LEU A 462 1.22 -11.17 -6.58
CA LEU A 462 1.35 -12.47 -7.21
C LEU A 462 0.07 -13.28 -7.00
N THR A 463 -0.33 -14.07 -8.00
CA THR A 463 -1.39 -15.07 -7.85
C THR A 463 -0.89 -16.26 -7.02
N VAL A 464 -1.79 -17.16 -6.62
CA VAL A 464 -1.43 -18.56 -6.34
C VAL A 464 -0.68 -19.11 -7.57
N GLY A 465 0.43 -19.82 -7.38
CA GLY A 465 1.32 -20.23 -8.47
C GLY A 465 2.28 -19.15 -8.99
N ASN A 466 2.36 -17.99 -8.33
CA ASN A 466 3.34 -16.92 -8.54
C ASN A 466 3.33 -16.25 -9.94
N LEU A 467 2.16 -16.04 -10.55
CA LEU A 467 2.03 -15.21 -11.76
C LEU A 467 1.93 -13.73 -11.37
N ARG A 468 2.57 -12.83 -12.12
CA ARG A 468 2.62 -11.40 -11.79
C ARG A 468 1.38 -10.67 -12.29
N LYS A 469 0.68 -10.00 -11.37
CA LYS A 469 -0.42 -9.09 -11.71
C LYS A 469 0.11 -7.74 -12.22
N PRO A 470 -0.71 -6.91 -12.90
CA PRO A 470 -0.29 -5.58 -13.38
C PRO A 470 0.40 -4.71 -12.31
N ARG A 471 -0.08 -4.80 -11.07
CA ARG A 471 0.48 -4.14 -9.88
C ARG A 471 1.95 -4.52 -9.61
N TYR A 472 2.30 -5.79 -9.78
CA TYR A 472 3.69 -6.25 -9.65
C TYR A 472 4.57 -5.61 -10.73
N TRP A 473 4.10 -5.56 -11.98
CA TRP A 473 4.85 -4.97 -13.07
C TRP A 473 5.08 -3.46 -12.87
N ALA A 474 4.12 -2.73 -12.29
CA ALA A 474 4.30 -1.34 -11.91
C ALA A 474 5.46 -1.16 -10.89
N LEU A 475 5.50 -1.98 -9.84
CA LEU A 475 6.61 -1.98 -8.87
C LEU A 475 7.93 -2.40 -9.52
N ARG A 476 7.90 -3.38 -10.43
CA ARG A 476 9.09 -3.79 -11.18
C ARG A 476 9.62 -2.64 -12.05
N MET A 477 8.74 -1.90 -12.72
CA MET A 477 9.13 -0.73 -13.51
C MET A 477 9.73 0.38 -12.64
N LEU A 478 9.23 0.59 -11.42
CA LEU A 478 9.88 1.48 -10.43
C LEU A 478 11.26 0.98 -10.04
N GLU A 479 11.42 -0.33 -9.80
CA GLU A 479 12.71 -0.89 -9.42
C GLU A 479 13.76 -0.77 -10.53
N MET A 480 13.34 -0.83 -11.80
CA MET A 480 14.17 -0.65 -12.98
C MET A 480 14.67 0.80 -13.18
N LEU A 481 14.17 1.77 -12.43
CA LEU A 481 14.67 3.15 -12.47
C LEU A 481 16.09 3.24 -11.89
N GLY A 482 16.86 4.18 -12.43
CA GLY A 482 18.22 4.50 -11.99
C GLY A 482 18.25 5.14 -10.60
N PRO A 483 19.44 5.23 -9.97
CA PRO A 483 19.61 5.79 -8.64
C PRO A 483 19.43 7.30 -8.57
N GLU A 484 19.72 8.05 -9.65
CA GLU A 484 19.65 9.52 -9.65
C GLU A 484 18.31 10.00 -10.23
N ARG A 485 17.49 10.68 -9.43
CA ARG A 485 16.24 11.30 -9.88
C ARG A 485 16.53 12.59 -10.64
N LEU A 486 15.86 12.78 -11.77
CA LEU A 486 15.99 13.96 -12.62
C LEU A 486 14.82 14.90 -12.46
N ALA A 487 15.06 16.19 -12.72
CA ALA A 487 14.01 17.19 -12.79
C ALA A 487 13.13 16.95 -14.02
N LEU A 488 11.81 17.11 -13.84
CA LEU A 488 10.85 17.07 -14.92
C LEU A 488 9.68 18.02 -14.67
N GLU A 489 9.04 18.43 -15.75
CA GLU A 489 7.84 19.26 -15.77
C GLU A 489 6.73 18.53 -16.55
N LEU A 490 5.49 18.70 -16.10
CA LEU A 490 4.30 18.11 -16.69
C LEU A 490 3.31 19.21 -17.05
N GLU A 491 2.93 19.29 -18.31
CA GLU A 491 1.99 20.28 -18.83
C GLU A 491 0.90 19.63 -19.69
N GLY A 492 -0.32 20.17 -19.65
CA GLY A 492 -1.45 19.68 -20.43
C GLY A 492 -2.55 19.04 -19.59
N ASP A 493 -3.53 18.44 -20.29
CA ASP A 493 -4.76 17.92 -19.72
C ASP A 493 -4.52 16.77 -18.71
N GLY A 494 -4.63 17.06 -17.41
CA GLY A 494 -4.39 16.10 -16.35
C GLY A 494 -2.90 15.88 -16.00
N GLY A 495 -1.98 16.68 -16.56
CA GLY A 495 -0.56 16.63 -16.22
C GLY A 495 -0.31 17.00 -14.76
N GLY A 496 0.40 16.15 -14.02
CA GLY A 496 0.67 16.33 -12.58
C GLY A 496 -0.52 15.98 -11.68
N SER A 497 -1.53 15.29 -12.21
CA SER A 497 -2.68 14.79 -11.45
C SER A 497 -3.08 13.40 -11.95
N LEU A 498 -3.78 13.33 -13.09
CA LEU A 498 -4.20 12.10 -13.75
C LEU A 498 -3.00 11.36 -14.37
N LEU A 499 -2.13 12.11 -15.05
CA LEU A 499 -0.89 11.63 -15.66
C LEU A 499 0.31 12.15 -14.88
N ASN A 500 1.15 11.23 -14.42
CA ASN A 500 2.37 11.51 -13.69
C ASN A 500 3.57 10.80 -14.32
N ALA A 501 4.77 11.25 -13.97
CA ALA A 501 6.01 10.69 -14.47
C ALA A 501 7.14 10.74 -13.44
N LEU A 502 8.13 9.86 -13.63
CA LEU A 502 9.41 9.85 -12.95
C LEU A 502 10.53 9.66 -13.97
N ALA A 503 11.59 10.45 -13.86
CA ALA A 503 12.77 10.33 -14.70
C ALA A 503 14.00 10.09 -13.83
N THR A 504 14.87 9.21 -14.29
CA THR A 504 16.12 8.87 -13.59
C THR A 504 17.28 8.68 -14.56
N ARG A 505 18.49 8.79 -14.02
CA ARG A 505 19.74 8.48 -14.71
C ARG A 505 20.46 7.33 -14.02
N ASP A 506 21.05 6.45 -14.82
CA ASP A 506 21.95 5.40 -14.34
C ASP A 506 23.42 5.86 -14.33
N GLY A 507 24.30 5.11 -13.64
CA GLY A 507 25.72 5.45 -13.53
C GLY A 507 26.49 5.43 -14.86
N ASN A 508 25.93 4.86 -15.93
CA ASN A 508 26.52 4.81 -17.26
C ASN A 508 26.00 5.95 -18.17
N GLY A 509 25.12 6.81 -17.65
CA GLY A 509 24.49 7.90 -18.39
C GLY A 509 23.29 7.47 -19.23
N GLY A 510 22.76 6.26 -19.01
CA GLY A 510 21.45 5.85 -19.51
C GLY A 510 20.33 6.56 -18.74
N LEU A 511 19.18 6.74 -19.39
CA LEU A 511 18.03 7.41 -18.81
C LEU A 511 16.84 6.45 -18.76
N CYS A 512 16.05 6.52 -17.70
CA CYS A 512 14.78 5.82 -17.60
C CYS A 512 13.67 6.84 -17.32
N VAL A 513 12.60 6.80 -18.10
CA VAL A 513 11.40 7.64 -17.90
C VAL A 513 10.18 6.74 -17.76
N LEU A 514 9.58 6.75 -16.58
CA LEU A 514 8.32 6.06 -16.26
C LEU A 514 7.19 7.09 -16.34
N VAL A 515 6.17 6.82 -17.15
CA VAL A 515 4.99 7.68 -17.33
C VAL A 515 3.74 6.82 -17.13
N TRP A 516 2.78 7.29 -16.34
CA TRP A 516 1.53 6.56 -16.12
C TRP A 516 0.31 7.49 -16.16
N ASN A 517 -0.79 6.94 -16.65
CA ASN A 517 -2.09 7.59 -16.75
C ASN A 517 -3.11 6.73 -16.01
N GLY A 518 -3.70 7.24 -14.93
CA GLY A 518 -4.67 6.48 -14.16
C GLY A 518 -5.48 7.37 -13.24
N THR A 519 -6.79 7.16 -13.24
CA THR A 519 -7.72 7.79 -12.31
C THR A 519 -7.77 7.06 -10.97
N LEU A 520 -8.22 7.74 -9.91
CA LEU A 520 -8.60 7.11 -8.63
C LEU A 520 -10.05 6.62 -8.63
N ASP A 521 -10.86 7.00 -9.62
CA ASP A 521 -12.26 6.59 -9.76
C ASP A 521 -12.40 5.11 -10.12
N GLN A 522 -12.70 4.30 -9.11
CA GLN A 522 -12.86 2.85 -9.25
C GLN A 522 -14.10 2.46 -10.06
N SER A 523 -15.04 3.38 -10.33
CA SER A 523 -16.12 3.11 -11.29
C SER A 523 -15.59 2.96 -12.72
N LYS A 524 -14.37 3.44 -13.00
CA LYS A 524 -13.66 3.33 -14.29
C LYS A 524 -12.55 2.28 -14.26
N VAL A 525 -12.74 1.20 -13.49
CA VAL A 525 -11.75 0.10 -13.40
C VAL A 525 -11.35 -0.49 -14.76
N ALA A 526 -12.27 -0.51 -15.72
CA ALA A 526 -12.06 -1.01 -17.09
C ALA A 526 -11.51 0.05 -18.06
N GLY A 527 -11.23 1.27 -17.57
CA GLY A 527 -10.80 2.41 -18.36
C GLY A 527 -11.93 3.26 -18.94
N ASP A 528 -11.56 4.44 -19.44
CA ASP A 528 -12.45 5.40 -20.10
C ASP A 528 -11.66 6.13 -21.20
N ARG A 529 -12.13 6.04 -22.45
CA ARG A 529 -11.46 6.64 -23.60
C ARG A 529 -11.34 8.17 -23.53
N LEU A 530 -12.23 8.84 -22.78
CA LEU A 530 -12.08 10.29 -22.56
C LEU A 530 -10.86 10.62 -21.69
N LEU A 531 -10.34 9.64 -20.94
CA LEU A 531 -9.17 9.76 -20.08
C LEU A 531 -7.87 9.31 -20.76
N ASP A 532 -7.92 8.78 -21.98
CA ASP A 532 -6.73 8.47 -22.77
C ASP A 532 -5.95 9.76 -23.09
N ARG A 533 -4.63 9.67 -23.17
CA ARG A 533 -3.76 10.83 -23.44
C ARG A 533 -2.75 10.51 -24.53
N GLN A 534 -2.52 11.47 -25.41
CA GLN A 534 -1.29 11.53 -26.19
C GLN A 534 -0.19 12.10 -25.29
N VAL A 535 0.99 11.47 -25.27
CA VAL A 535 2.14 11.94 -24.50
C VAL A 535 3.19 12.47 -25.46
N GLU A 536 3.71 13.66 -25.18
CA GLU A 536 4.90 14.20 -25.83
C GLU A 536 6.05 14.22 -24.81
N LEU A 537 6.91 13.19 -24.87
CA LEU A 537 8.10 13.10 -24.03
C LEU A 537 9.22 13.90 -24.68
N ARG A 538 9.73 14.91 -23.98
CA ARG A 538 10.88 15.73 -24.38
C ARG A 538 12.03 15.54 -23.40
N LEU A 539 13.17 15.11 -23.91
CA LEU A 539 14.42 15.05 -23.16
C LEU A 539 15.30 16.22 -23.60
N ARG A 540 15.71 17.07 -22.67
CA ARG A 540 16.59 18.22 -22.92
C ARG A 540 17.96 17.97 -22.30
N ASN A 541 18.96 18.73 -22.76
CA ASN A 541 20.34 18.69 -22.26
C ASN A 541 20.97 17.29 -22.34
N LEU A 542 20.60 16.53 -23.36
CA LEU A 542 21.23 15.25 -23.69
C LEU A 542 22.62 15.45 -24.30
N ARG A 543 23.49 14.46 -24.12
CA ARG A 543 24.70 14.36 -24.93
C ARG A 543 24.30 14.04 -26.37
N THR A 544 24.91 14.70 -27.34
CA THR A 544 24.68 14.41 -28.76
C THR A 544 25.16 12.99 -29.10
N ALA A 545 24.23 12.05 -29.26
CA ALA A 545 24.51 10.65 -29.52
C ALA A 545 23.29 9.94 -30.14
N ARG A 546 23.49 8.66 -30.51
CA ARG A 546 22.39 7.73 -30.77
C ARG A 546 22.05 6.98 -29.47
N TYR A 547 20.76 6.83 -29.24
CA TYR A 547 20.22 6.14 -28.08
C TYR A 547 19.39 4.94 -28.54
N GLY A 548 19.66 3.77 -27.97
CA GLY A 548 18.74 2.65 -28.05
C GLY A 548 17.57 2.89 -27.10
N VAL A 549 16.35 2.70 -27.59
CA VAL A 549 15.10 2.90 -26.86
C VAL A 549 14.40 1.56 -26.70
N GLU A 550 14.20 1.15 -25.45
CA GLU A 550 13.29 0.08 -25.06
C GLU A 550 12.03 0.72 -24.47
N HIS A 551 10.84 0.28 -24.88
CA HIS A 551 9.57 0.85 -24.42
C HIS A 551 8.68 -0.28 -23.89
N TYR A 552 8.56 -0.40 -22.57
CA TYR A 552 7.70 -1.38 -21.91
C TYR A 552 6.32 -0.83 -21.59
N ARG A 553 5.29 -1.70 -21.59
CA ARG A 553 3.90 -1.32 -21.37
C ARG A 553 3.18 -2.25 -20.39
N VAL A 554 2.43 -1.65 -19.47
CA VAL A 554 1.34 -2.30 -18.72
C VAL A 554 0.06 -1.57 -19.09
N ASP A 555 -0.85 -2.26 -19.77
CA ASP A 555 -2.21 -1.80 -20.06
C ASP A 555 -3.13 -3.02 -20.30
N GLU A 556 -4.36 -2.82 -20.78
CA GLU A 556 -5.26 -3.94 -21.09
C GLU A 556 -4.73 -4.90 -22.15
N ALA A 557 -3.81 -4.45 -23.00
CA ALA A 557 -3.24 -5.24 -24.08
C ALA A 557 -1.90 -5.89 -23.74
N HIS A 558 -1.14 -5.35 -22.77
CA HIS A 558 0.25 -5.72 -22.50
C HIS A 558 0.52 -5.95 -21.00
N SER A 559 1.33 -6.96 -20.69
CA SER A 559 1.75 -7.31 -19.31
C SER A 559 0.57 -7.59 -18.36
N HIS A 560 -0.50 -8.16 -18.91
CA HIS A 560 -1.76 -8.44 -18.21
C HIS A 560 -2.14 -9.92 -18.34
N VAL A 561 -1.59 -10.76 -17.46
CA VAL A 561 -1.74 -12.22 -17.53
C VAL A 561 -3.19 -12.70 -17.38
N ARG A 562 -4.05 -11.94 -16.68
CA ARG A 562 -5.48 -12.25 -16.53
C ARG A 562 -6.20 -12.31 -17.88
N ARG A 563 -5.83 -11.48 -18.87
CA ARG A 563 -6.36 -11.57 -20.23
C ARG A 563 -6.11 -12.94 -20.86
N THR A 564 -4.94 -13.53 -20.60
CA THR A 564 -4.61 -14.88 -21.07
C THR A 564 -5.45 -15.93 -20.36
N TRP A 565 -5.70 -15.76 -19.05
CA TRP A 565 -6.61 -16.61 -18.28
C TRP A 565 -8.05 -16.55 -18.81
N GLU A 566 -8.53 -15.36 -19.15
CA GLU A 566 -9.84 -15.17 -19.78
C GLU A 566 -9.91 -15.87 -21.14
N ALA A 567 -8.86 -15.77 -21.95
CA ALA A 567 -8.78 -16.39 -23.27
C ALA A 567 -8.76 -17.93 -23.25
N ILE A 568 -8.24 -18.56 -22.18
CA ILE A 568 -8.30 -20.02 -21.99
C ILE A 568 -9.61 -20.48 -21.31
N GLY A 569 -10.61 -19.61 -21.20
CA GLY A 569 -11.94 -19.95 -20.71
C GLY A 569 -12.20 -19.63 -19.23
N SER A 570 -11.32 -18.85 -18.58
CA SER A 570 -11.45 -18.44 -17.17
C SER A 570 -11.63 -19.63 -16.19
N PRO A 571 -10.85 -20.72 -16.30
CA PRO A 571 -11.02 -21.87 -15.43
C PRO A 571 -10.76 -21.47 -13.97
N ASP A 572 -11.51 -22.04 -13.02
CA ASP A 572 -11.27 -21.75 -11.59
C ASP A 572 -9.80 -22.08 -11.22
N TRP A 573 -9.30 -23.21 -11.72
CA TRP A 573 -7.90 -23.60 -11.63
C TRP A 573 -7.43 -24.14 -12.98
N PRO A 574 -6.32 -23.62 -13.55
CA PRO A 574 -5.81 -24.11 -14.83
C PRO A 574 -5.32 -25.57 -14.73
N ASP A 575 -5.49 -26.32 -15.81
CA ASP A 575 -4.79 -27.59 -16.00
C ASP A 575 -3.32 -27.36 -16.38
N GLN A 576 -2.55 -28.43 -16.63
CA GLN A 576 -1.13 -28.34 -16.96
C GLN A 576 -0.87 -27.47 -18.22
N ALA A 577 -1.72 -27.58 -19.24
CA ALA A 577 -1.60 -26.81 -20.48
C ALA A 577 -1.96 -25.33 -20.25
N GLY A 578 -2.98 -25.07 -19.45
CA GLY A 578 -3.37 -23.73 -19.01
C GLY A 578 -2.26 -23.04 -18.22
N TRP A 579 -1.65 -23.74 -17.25
CA TRP A 579 -0.49 -23.21 -16.52
C TRP A 579 0.71 -22.91 -17.41
N ALA A 580 1.03 -23.79 -18.36
CA ALA A 580 2.10 -23.54 -19.33
C ALA A 580 1.81 -22.30 -20.19
N THR A 581 0.56 -22.15 -20.63
CA THR A 581 0.11 -20.99 -21.42
C THR A 581 0.24 -19.69 -20.62
N LEU A 582 -0.25 -19.67 -19.37
CA LEU A 582 -0.17 -18.50 -18.49
C LEU A 582 1.28 -18.11 -18.21
N ARG A 583 2.14 -19.07 -17.86
CA ARG A 583 3.57 -18.83 -17.61
C ARG A 583 4.30 -18.29 -18.85
N SER A 584 3.90 -18.70 -20.06
CA SER A 584 4.50 -18.15 -21.30
C SER A 584 4.19 -16.67 -21.53
N LYS A 585 3.13 -16.17 -20.89
CA LYS A 585 2.63 -14.78 -20.97
C LYS A 585 2.94 -13.96 -19.71
N ASP A 586 3.49 -14.56 -18.66
CA ASP A 586 3.92 -13.86 -17.44
C ASP A 586 5.26 -13.16 -17.65
N ARG A 587 5.24 -12.06 -18.42
CA ARG A 587 6.42 -11.24 -18.71
C ARG A 587 6.04 -9.77 -18.84
N LEU A 588 7.03 -8.90 -18.61
CA LEU A 588 6.93 -7.49 -18.96
C LEU A 588 7.05 -7.36 -20.47
N GLU A 589 6.01 -6.87 -21.13
CA GLU A 589 5.93 -6.75 -22.59
C GLU A 589 6.41 -5.38 -23.09
N GLU A 590 7.08 -5.40 -24.24
CA GLU A 590 7.47 -4.20 -24.99
C GLU A 590 6.28 -3.74 -25.85
N LEU A 591 6.05 -2.42 -25.91
CA LEU A 591 5.04 -1.80 -26.77
C LEU A 591 5.47 -1.84 -28.23
N ASP A 592 6.72 -1.44 -28.47
CA ASP A 592 7.36 -1.39 -29.78
C ASP A 592 8.66 -2.19 -29.73
N PRO A 593 9.09 -2.83 -30.84
CA PRO A 593 10.43 -3.39 -30.94
C PRO A 593 11.51 -2.33 -30.63
N PRO A 594 12.65 -2.71 -30.01
CA PRO A 594 13.68 -1.75 -29.64
C PRO A 594 14.17 -0.99 -30.87
N ARG A 595 14.27 0.33 -30.75
CA ARG A 595 14.63 1.22 -31.86
C ARG A 595 15.74 2.17 -31.48
N GLU A 596 16.42 2.73 -32.47
CA GLU A 596 17.40 3.79 -32.23
C GLU A 596 16.85 5.16 -32.59
N VAL A 597 17.21 6.15 -31.78
CA VAL A 597 16.86 7.55 -32.00
C VAL A 597 18.12 8.41 -31.84
N ALA A 598 18.24 9.45 -32.66
CA ALA A 598 19.31 10.42 -32.56
C ALA A 598 18.84 11.62 -31.75
N SER A 599 19.67 12.12 -30.84
CA SER A 599 19.44 13.42 -30.23
C SER A 599 19.90 14.53 -31.19
N GLU A 600 19.06 15.53 -31.44
CA GLU A 600 19.39 16.70 -32.27
C GLU A 600 19.60 17.92 -31.37
N ALA A 601 20.75 18.59 -31.46
CA ALA A 601 21.10 19.73 -30.61
C ALA A 601 20.92 19.47 -29.09
N GLY A 602 21.15 18.22 -28.64
CA GLY A 602 20.97 17.82 -27.24
C GLY A 602 19.51 17.63 -26.81
N GLN A 603 18.60 17.48 -27.78
CA GLN A 603 17.18 17.27 -27.55
C GLN A 603 16.70 15.98 -28.21
N LEU A 604 15.68 15.36 -27.60
CA LEU A 604 14.96 14.23 -28.16
C LEU A 604 13.46 14.42 -27.84
N ALA A 605 12.60 14.20 -28.82
CA ALA A 605 11.16 14.17 -28.61
C ALA A 605 10.56 12.85 -29.12
N LEU A 606 9.68 12.25 -28.34
CA LEU A 606 8.90 11.07 -28.72
C LEU A 606 7.42 11.32 -28.43
N ARG A 607 6.56 10.78 -29.28
CA ARG A 607 5.11 10.78 -29.08
C ARG A 607 4.57 9.37 -29.02
N PHE A 608 3.65 9.13 -28.10
CA PHE A 608 2.96 7.85 -27.97
C PHE A 608 1.62 8.03 -27.25
N GLU A 609 0.68 7.13 -27.53
CA GLU A 609 -0.59 7.06 -26.82
C GLU A 609 -0.42 6.34 -25.48
N LEU A 610 -1.09 6.84 -24.45
CA LEU A 610 -1.15 6.24 -23.13
C LEU A 610 -2.61 6.15 -22.66
N PRO A 611 -3.21 4.93 -22.68
CA PRO A 611 -4.59 4.74 -22.27
C PRO A 611 -4.75 4.97 -20.77
N ASN A 612 -5.98 5.13 -20.31
CA ASN A 612 -6.32 5.10 -18.89
C ASN A 612 -7.16 3.84 -18.58
N PRO A 613 -6.68 2.92 -17.73
CA PRO A 613 -5.38 2.91 -17.06
C PRO A 613 -4.23 2.46 -17.99
N GLY A 614 -3.03 3.00 -17.78
CA GLY A 614 -1.83 2.62 -18.55
C GLY A 614 -0.52 3.11 -17.97
N VAL A 615 0.56 2.34 -18.14
CA VAL A 615 1.91 2.64 -17.67
C VAL A 615 2.94 2.37 -18.76
N SER A 616 3.82 3.32 -19.06
CA SER A 616 4.95 3.19 -19.98
C SER A 616 6.27 3.42 -19.28
N LEU A 617 7.22 2.50 -19.45
CA LEU A 617 8.62 2.70 -19.07
C LEU A 617 9.47 2.76 -20.33
N LEU A 618 10.14 3.89 -20.54
CA LEU A 618 11.09 4.09 -21.62
C LEU A 618 12.51 4.08 -21.06
N ARG A 619 13.39 3.25 -21.63
CA ARG A 619 14.82 3.19 -21.29
C ARG A 619 15.65 3.64 -22.48
N PHE A 620 16.53 4.59 -22.24
CA PHE A 620 17.44 5.18 -23.21
C PHE A 620 18.86 4.76 -22.86
N SER A 621 19.45 3.88 -23.66
CA SER A 621 20.84 3.45 -23.52
C SER A 621 21.71 4.14 -24.56
N ARG A 622 22.79 4.81 -24.13
CA ARG A 622 23.73 5.43 -25.07
C ARG A 622 24.45 4.33 -25.85
N ARG A 623 24.42 4.39 -27.17
CA ARG A 623 25.24 3.52 -28.02
C ARG A 623 26.59 4.19 -28.24
N THR A 624 27.68 3.46 -28.00
CA THR A 624 29.02 3.87 -28.45
C THR A 624 29.04 3.71 -29.98
N PRO A 625 29.57 4.68 -30.75
CA PRO A 625 29.83 4.46 -32.17
C PRO A 625 30.70 3.21 -32.32
N VAL A 626 30.28 2.28 -33.18
CA VAL A 626 31.07 1.09 -33.56
C VAL A 626 32.28 1.52 -34.36
#